data_AF-A0A936PVA2-F1
#
_entry.id   AF-A0A936PVA2-F1
#
_cell.length_a   1.000
_cell.length_b   1.000
_cell.length_c   1.000
_cell.angle_alpha   90.00
_cell.angle_beta   90.00
_cell.angle_gamma   90.00
#
_symmetry.space_group_name_H-M   'P 1'
#
loop_
_entity.id
_entity.type
_entity.pdbx_description
1 polymer ?
#
loop_
_entity_poly.entity_id
_entity_poly.type
_entity_poly.pdbx_seq_one_letter_code
_entity_poly.pdbx_strand_id
1 'polypeptide(L)'
;MTLTDTQRAALATLTARFDGAFPQRTGQWRRVGRESEHPVVTPEGQAGDINELWPILGEGGDLKIKREGELVVSMEGEEYGYCAEVGRGTIEVILSPSDDLVDLERKYLVAMERLVRAADAKGLRVLGYGMQPVQAGTAEFMAPKQRYGAILEALGPIWLWFTLTASDQVHIDVNREK
;
A
#
# COMPACT_ATOMS: atom_id res chain seq x y z
N MET A 1 -3.79 -36.03 5.36
CA MET A 1 -5.22 -35.71 5.18
C MET A 1 -5.51 -35.74 3.68
N THR A 2 -6.46 -36.57 3.23
CA THR A 2 -6.78 -36.72 1.80
C THR A 2 -7.86 -35.71 1.42
N LEU A 3 -7.66 -34.93 0.35
CA LEU A 3 -8.65 -33.98 -0.14
C LEU A 3 -9.92 -34.71 -0.63
N THR A 4 -11.09 -34.09 -0.46
CA THR A 4 -12.34 -34.52 -1.09
C THR A 4 -12.34 -34.20 -2.59
N ASP A 5 -13.27 -34.76 -3.37
CA ASP A 5 -13.39 -34.44 -4.80
C ASP A 5 -13.73 -32.97 -5.03
N THR A 6 -14.60 -32.39 -4.19
CA THR A 6 -14.90 -30.95 -4.21
C THR A 6 -13.65 -30.11 -3.95
N GLN A 7 -12.82 -30.50 -2.97
CA GLN A 7 -11.57 -29.80 -2.69
C GLN A 7 -10.56 -29.92 -3.82
N ARG A 8 -10.47 -31.10 -4.48
CA ARG A 8 -9.65 -31.30 -5.69
C ARG A 8 -10.11 -30.40 -6.83
N ALA A 9 -11.42 -30.33 -7.09
CA ALA A 9 -11.97 -29.48 -8.14
C ALA A 9 -11.68 -27.99 -7.87
N ALA A 10 -11.91 -27.53 -6.65
CA ALA A 10 -11.61 -26.15 -6.24
C ALA A 10 -10.12 -25.84 -6.36
N LEU A 11 -9.24 -26.76 -5.94
CA LEU A 11 -7.80 -26.63 -6.10
C LEU A 11 -7.42 -26.48 -7.57
N ALA A 12 -7.94 -27.34 -8.46
CA ALA A 12 -7.66 -27.25 -9.90
C ALA A 12 -8.10 -25.91 -10.49
N THR A 13 -9.26 -25.38 -10.08
CA THR A 13 -9.72 -24.04 -10.51
C THR A 13 -8.80 -22.93 -10.02
N LEU A 14 -8.38 -22.96 -8.75
CA LEU A 14 -7.46 -21.98 -8.18
C LEU A 14 -6.09 -22.04 -8.86
N THR A 15 -5.57 -23.24 -9.10
CA THR A 15 -4.32 -23.46 -9.85
C THR A 15 -4.42 -22.88 -11.25
N ALA A 16 -5.47 -23.22 -12.01
CA ALA A 16 -5.64 -22.71 -13.37
C ALA A 16 -5.76 -21.17 -13.41
N ARG A 17 -6.44 -20.57 -12.41
CA ARG A 17 -6.53 -19.11 -12.29
C ARG A 17 -5.19 -18.47 -11.96
N PHE A 18 -4.45 -19.05 -11.02
CA PHE A 18 -3.11 -18.57 -10.63
C PHE A 18 -2.14 -18.66 -11.81
N ASP A 19 -2.08 -19.82 -12.47
CA ASP A 19 -1.29 -20.04 -13.68
C ASP A 19 -1.63 -19.05 -14.80
N GLY A 20 -2.91 -18.73 -14.97
CA GLY A 20 -3.39 -17.80 -15.99
C GLY A 20 -3.03 -16.34 -15.72
N ALA A 21 -2.57 -15.99 -14.51
CA ALA A 21 -2.13 -14.64 -14.18
C ALA A 21 -0.71 -14.34 -14.68
N PHE A 22 0.08 -15.36 -15.04
CA PHE A 22 1.44 -15.20 -15.53
C PHE A 22 1.46 -14.97 -17.05
N PRO A 23 2.04 -13.87 -17.54
CA PRO A 23 2.13 -13.62 -18.97
C PRO A 23 2.95 -14.69 -19.71
N GLN A 24 2.51 -15.02 -20.94
CA GLN A 24 3.27 -15.83 -21.89
C GLN A 24 4.03 -14.91 -22.86
N ARG A 25 4.96 -14.11 -22.34
CA ARG A 25 5.80 -13.20 -23.14
C ARG A 25 7.18 -13.80 -23.32
N THR A 26 7.54 -14.14 -24.55
CA THR A 26 8.90 -14.55 -24.91
C THR A 26 9.67 -13.34 -25.47
N GLY A 27 10.89 -13.13 -24.99
CA GLY A 27 11.79 -12.09 -25.53
C GLY A 27 11.50 -10.63 -25.12
N GLN A 28 10.53 -10.37 -24.25
CA GLN A 28 10.29 -9.04 -23.68
C GLN A 28 10.91 -8.90 -22.29
N TRP A 29 11.27 -7.68 -21.90
CA TRP A 29 11.70 -7.37 -20.53
C TRP A 29 10.53 -7.53 -19.55
N ARG A 30 10.87 -7.88 -18.30
CA ARG A 30 9.90 -7.94 -17.20
C ARG A 30 9.49 -6.53 -16.79
N ARG A 31 8.24 -6.38 -16.37
CA ARG A 31 7.71 -5.15 -15.81
C ARG A 31 7.94 -5.11 -14.31
N VAL A 32 8.06 -3.90 -13.79
CA VAL A 32 8.34 -3.63 -12.37
C VAL A 32 7.32 -2.66 -11.81
N GLY A 33 6.68 -3.03 -10.71
CA GLY A 33 5.88 -2.16 -9.85
C GLY A 33 6.61 -1.91 -8.53
N ARG A 34 6.18 -0.89 -7.79
CA ARG A 34 6.72 -0.57 -6.48
C ARG A 34 5.62 -0.05 -5.57
N GLU A 35 5.67 -0.48 -4.33
CA GLU A 35 4.83 -0.03 -3.23
C GLU A 35 5.76 0.44 -2.10
N SER A 36 5.60 1.68 -1.66
CA SER A 36 6.47 2.26 -0.63
C SER A 36 5.67 2.98 0.42
N GLU A 37 5.83 2.55 1.66
CA GLU A 37 5.14 3.09 2.82
C GLU A 37 6.01 4.15 3.51
N HIS A 38 5.35 5.21 3.99
CA HIS A 38 6.01 6.33 4.62
C HIS A 38 5.30 6.72 5.91
N PRO A 39 5.99 6.74 7.06
CA PRO A 39 5.47 7.38 8.26
C PRO A 39 5.31 8.88 8.01
N VAL A 40 4.13 9.40 8.29
CA VAL A 40 3.77 10.80 8.32
C VAL A 40 3.74 11.25 9.78
N VAL A 41 4.48 12.29 10.10
CA VAL A 41 4.72 12.71 11.50
C VAL A 41 4.55 14.22 11.69
N THR A 42 4.31 14.62 12.94
CA THR A 42 4.45 16.01 13.38
C THR A 42 5.93 16.42 13.43
N PRO A 43 6.26 17.72 13.59
CA PRO A 43 7.65 18.17 13.77
C PRO A 43 8.38 17.52 14.95
N GLU A 44 7.64 17.06 15.96
CA GLU A 44 8.13 16.36 17.15
C GLU A 44 8.31 14.85 16.93
N GLY A 45 7.98 14.33 15.74
CA GLY A 45 8.11 12.92 15.38
C GLY A 45 6.95 12.04 15.86
N GLN A 46 5.88 12.61 16.41
CA GLN A 46 4.65 11.89 16.72
C GLN A 46 3.90 11.54 15.43
N ALA A 47 3.10 10.47 15.42
CA ALA A 47 2.33 10.11 14.24
C ALA A 47 1.31 11.22 13.88
N GLY A 48 1.32 11.66 12.63
CA GLY A 48 0.26 12.51 12.08
C GLY A 48 -0.97 11.70 11.69
N ASP A 49 -2.07 12.38 11.34
CA ASP A 49 -3.26 11.74 10.76
C ASP A 49 -3.25 11.90 9.23
N ILE A 50 -3.02 10.80 8.51
CA ILE A 50 -3.00 10.84 7.03
C ILE A 50 -4.35 11.23 6.43
N ASN A 51 -5.45 11.16 7.18
CA ASN A 51 -6.77 11.59 6.68
C ASN A 51 -6.82 13.08 6.35
N GLU A 52 -5.94 13.87 6.96
CA GLU A 52 -5.79 15.28 6.65
C GLU A 52 -5.18 15.52 5.27
N LEU A 53 -4.49 14.52 4.70
CA LEU A 53 -3.81 14.63 3.42
C LEU A 53 -4.75 14.39 2.23
N TRP A 54 -5.80 13.58 2.39
CA TRP A 54 -6.69 13.20 1.28
C TRP A 54 -7.22 14.39 0.48
N PRO A 55 -7.75 15.48 1.09
CA PRO A 55 -8.28 16.60 0.31
C PRO A 55 -7.24 17.21 -0.63
N ILE A 56 -5.99 17.34 -0.17
CA ILE A 56 -4.89 17.96 -0.94
C ILE A 56 -4.34 16.96 -1.96
N LEU A 57 -4.20 15.69 -1.58
CA LEU A 57 -3.81 14.62 -2.51
C LEU A 57 -4.83 14.47 -3.65
N GLY A 58 -6.10 14.79 -3.44
CA GLY A 58 -7.13 14.77 -4.48
C GLY A 58 -7.19 16.03 -5.35
N GLU A 59 -6.45 17.09 -5.02
CA GLU A 59 -6.41 18.32 -5.83
C GLU A 59 -5.83 18.00 -7.21
N GLY A 60 -6.65 18.10 -8.25
CA GLY A 60 -6.30 17.70 -9.62
C GLY A 60 -7.37 16.84 -10.29
N GLY A 61 -8.16 16.09 -9.50
CA GLY A 61 -9.25 15.26 -10.01
C GLY A 61 -8.80 14.05 -10.86
N ASP A 62 -7.49 13.78 -10.88
CA ASP A 62 -6.83 12.68 -11.58
C ASP A 62 -6.84 11.36 -10.79
N LEU A 63 -7.15 11.43 -9.49
CA LEU A 63 -7.21 10.26 -8.61
C LEU A 63 -8.66 9.89 -8.26
N LYS A 64 -8.98 8.61 -8.42
CA LYS A 64 -10.27 8.04 -8.01
C LYS A 64 -10.25 7.66 -6.54
N ILE A 65 -11.19 8.22 -5.77
CA ILE A 65 -11.34 7.91 -4.34
C ILE A 65 -12.00 6.55 -4.15
N LYS A 66 -11.42 5.73 -3.28
CA LYS A 66 -12.02 4.49 -2.77
C LYS A 66 -12.31 4.61 -1.29
N ARG A 67 -13.47 4.10 -0.87
CA ARG A 67 -13.96 4.21 0.50
C ARG A 67 -14.39 2.87 1.08
N GLU A 68 -14.24 2.73 2.38
CA GLU A 68 -14.88 1.69 3.21
C GLU A 68 -15.87 2.41 4.16
N GLY A 69 -17.14 2.50 3.76
CA GLY A 69 -18.10 3.41 4.40
C GLY A 69 -17.70 4.87 4.20
N GLU A 70 -17.55 5.63 5.28
CA GLU A 70 -17.11 7.04 5.22
C GLU A 70 -15.58 7.19 5.16
N LEU A 71 -14.82 6.14 5.49
CA LEU A 71 -13.36 6.16 5.51
C LEU A 71 -12.81 6.14 4.08
N VAL A 72 -11.96 7.13 3.73
CA VAL A 72 -11.13 7.04 2.52
C VAL A 72 -10.01 6.04 2.78
N VAL A 73 -9.91 5.01 1.94
CA VAL A 73 -8.89 3.96 2.09
C VAL A 73 -7.79 4.06 1.04
N SER A 74 -8.11 4.59 -0.14
CA SER A 74 -7.12 4.85 -1.18
C SER A 74 -7.59 5.92 -2.18
N MET A 75 -6.63 6.46 -2.91
CA MET A 75 -6.79 7.31 -4.08
C MET A 75 -5.99 6.71 -5.24
N GLU A 76 -6.67 6.27 -6.29
CA GLU A 76 -6.09 5.46 -7.37
C GLU A 76 -6.01 6.30 -8.67
N GLY A 77 -4.80 6.50 -9.19
CA GLY A 77 -4.54 7.13 -10.49
C GLY A 77 -4.01 6.14 -11.52
N GLU A 78 -3.74 6.64 -12.73
CA GLU A 78 -3.18 5.83 -13.83
C GLU A 78 -1.71 5.45 -13.60
N GLU A 79 -0.91 6.39 -13.13
CA GLU A 79 0.53 6.18 -12.91
C GLU A 79 0.88 5.80 -11.48
N TYR A 80 0.15 6.34 -10.51
CA TYR A 80 0.37 6.10 -9.10
C TYR A 80 -0.92 6.29 -8.30
N GLY A 81 -0.92 5.82 -7.06
CA GLY A 81 -1.97 6.03 -6.09
C GLY A 81 -1.42 6.11 -4.67
N TYR A 82 -2.32 6.42 -3.73
CA TYR A 82 -2.03 6.47 -2.30
C TYR A 82 -2.99 5.56 -1.55
N CYS A 83 -2.51 4.88 -0.51
CA CYS A 83 -3.33 4.03 0.34
C CYS A 83 -3.05 4.30 1.82
N ALA A 84 -4.10 4.22 2.64
CA ALA A 84 -3.94 4.20 4.10
C ALA A 84 -3.38 2.85 4.53
N GLU A 85 -2.40 2.80 5.43
CA GLU A 85 -1.91 1.53 5.97
C GLU A 85 -2.56 1.13 7.30
N VAL A 86 -2.03 0.08 7.94
CA VAL A 86 -2.52 -0.38 9.25
C VAL A 86 -2.42 0.72 10.30
N GLY A 87 -1.36 1.52 10.28
CA GLY A 87 -1.21 2.71 11.12
C GLY A 87 -1.87 3.95 10.51
N ARG A 88 -2.63 4.71 11.29
CA ARG A 88 -3.22 6.00 10.87
C ARG A 88 -2.19 7.05 10.45
N GLY A 89 -0.93 6.86 10.85
CA GLY A 89 0.20 7.72 10.49
C GLY A 89 1.06 7.17 9.36
N THR A 90 0.67 6.10 8.67
CA THR A 90 1.46 5.53 7.57
C THR A 90 0.65 5.61 6.27
N ILE A 91 1.25 6.20 5.25
CA ILE A 91 0.68 6.27 3.91
C ILE A 91 1.56 5.50 2.94
N GLU A 92 0.93 4.71 2.07
CA GLU A 92 1.59 3.97 1.02
C GLU A 92 1.45 4.70 -0.30
N VAL A 93 2.54 4.74 -1.07
CA VAL A 93 2.57 5.16 -2.48
C VAL A 93 2.66 3.89 -3.33
N ILE A 94 1.69 3.72 -4.22
CA ILE A 94 1.59 2.55 -5.10
C ILE A 94 1.83 3.01 -6.53
N LEU A 95 2.81 2.43 -7.23
CA LEU A 95 3.14 2.78 -8.61
C LEU A 95 2.57 1.75 -9.59
N SER A 96 2.08 2.23 -10.73
CA SER A 96 1.69 1.33 -11.81
C SER A 96 2.93 0.61 -12.39
N PRO A 97 2.76 -0.63 -12.89
CA PRO A 97 3.86 -1.36 -13.51
C PRO A 97 4.52 -0.56 -14.63
N SER A 98 5.84 -0.56 -14.66
CA SER A 98 6.68 0.17 -15.60
C SER A 98 7.57 -0.80 -16.37
N ASP A 99 7.95 -0.44 -17.59
CA ASP A 99 8.79 -1.28 -18.46
C ASP A 99 10.28 -1.14 -18.11
N ASP A 100 10.65 -0.06 -17.41
CA ASP A 100 12.00 0.20 -16.94
C ASP A 100 12.02 0.96 -15.60
N LEU A 101 13.21 1.04 -15.01
CA LEU A 101 13.41 1.71 -13.72
C LEU A 101 13.39 3.24 -13.82
N VAL A 102 13.59 3.81 -15.01
CA VAL A 102 13.62 5.26 -15.21
C VAL A 102 12.21 5.81 -15.15
N ASP A 103 11.26 5.16 -15.82
CA ASP A 103 9.84 5.49 -15.72
C ASP A 103 9.31 5.25 -14.30
N LEU A 104 9.74 4.17 -13.65
CA LEU A 104 9.38 3.89 -12.25
C LEU A 104 9.85 5.00 -11.31
N GLU A 105 11.11 5.45 -11.44
CA GLU A 105 11.66 6.55 -10.64
C GLU A 105 10.92 7.86 -10.92
N ARG A 106 10.65 8.18 -12.19
CA ARG A 106 9.88 9.37 -12.57
C ARG A 106 8.51 9.39 -11.88
N LYS A 107 7.75 8.30 -11.97
CA LYS A 107 6.43 8.17 -11.33
C LYS A 107 6.54 8.34 -9.81
N TYR A 108 7.54 7.70 -9.21
CA TYR A 108 7.80 7.80 -7.77
C TYR A 108 8.08 9.24 -7.34
N LEU A 109 8.96 9.95 -8.04
CA LEU A 109 9.32 11.33 -7.69
C LEU A 109 8.12 12.27 -7.79
N VAL A 110 7.27 12.11 -8.83
CA VAL A 110 6.04 12.89 -8.96
C VAL A 110 5.07 12.61 -7.81
N ALA A 111 4.86 11.33 -7.47
CA ALA A 111 3.99 10.94 -6.37
C ALA A 111 4.51 11.47 -5.01
N MET A 112 5.80 11.31 -4.75
CA MET A 112 6.43 11.79 -3.52
C MET A 112 6.40 13.31 -3.42
N GLU A 113 6.62 14.04 -4.51
CA GLU A 113 6.55 15.50 -4.50
C GLU A 113 5.14 15.98 -4.15
N ARG A 114 4.09 15.33 -4.65
CA ARG A 114 2.70 15.62 -4.29
C ARG A 114 2.42 15.28 -2.83
N LEU A 115 2.89 14.13 -2.35
CA LEU A 115 2.74 13.71 -0.96
C LEU A 115 3.44 14.66 0.03
N VAL A 116 4.69 15.02 -0.25
CA VAL A 116 5.46 15.94 0.59
C VAL A 116 4.80 17.32 0.63
N ARG A 117 4.30 17.82 -0.51
CA ARG A 117 3.54 19.07 -0.55
C ARG A 117 2.25 19.01 0.28
N ALA A 118 1.50 17.91 0.18
CA ALA A 118 0.29 17.71 0.98
C ALA A 118 0.60 17.67 2.49
N ALA A 119 1.66 16.96 2.89
CA ALA A 119 2.10 16.91 4.27
C ALA A 119 2.56 18.28 4.79
N ASP A 120 3.38 19.01 4.02
CA ASP A 120 3.89 20.32 4.42
C ASP A 120 2.76 21.35 4.59
N ALA A 121 1.76 21.32 3.71
CA ALA A 121 0.55 22.14 3.82
C ALA A 121 -0.28 21.88 5.11
N LYS A 122 -0.05 20.74 5.77
CA LYS A 122 -0.63 20.38 7.08
C LYS A 122 0.36 20.53 8.24
N GLY A 123 1.57 21.06 8.00
CA GLY A 123 2.62 21.14 9.02
C GLY A 123 3.19 19.77 9.42
N LEU A 124 2.97 18.74 8.60
CA LEU A 124 3.46 17.39 8.80
C LEU A 124 4.77 17.15 8.01
N ARG A 125 5.42 16.02 8.29
CA ARG A 125 6.66 15.56 7.63
C ARG A 125 6.49 14.12 7.18
N VAL A 126 7.08 13.79 6.04
CA VAL A 126 7.10 12.43 5.48
C VAL A 126 8.48 11.85 5.76
N LEU A 127 8.55 10.70 6.43
CA LEU A 127 9.80 10.03 6.76
C LEU A 127 10.11 8.89 5.77
N GLY A 128 11.38 8.76 5.40
CA GLY A 128 11.91 7.61 4.66
C GLY A 128 12.39 6.50 5.59
N TYR A 129 11.68 6.22 6.68
CA TYR A 129 12.07 5.24 7.70
C TYR A 129 11.18 4.01 7.61
N GLY A 130 11.73 2.83 7.91
CA GLY A 130 10.96 1.58 7.96
C GLY A 130 10.08 1.41 9.19
N MET A 131 10.02 2.42 10.07
CA MET A 131 9.20 2.40 11.28
C MET A 131 8.92 3.82 11.78
N GLN A 132 7.76 4.01 12.41
CA GLN A 132 7.43 5.17 13.23
C GLN A 132 8.43 5.24 14.42
N PRO A 133 9.16 6.36 14.62
CA PRO A 133 10.31 6.40 15.52
C PRO A 133 10.04 6.67 17.01
N VAL A 134 8.85 7.13 17.40
CA VAL A 134 8.57 7.71 18.74
C VAL A 134 7.40 7.03 19.47
N GLN A 135 6.40 6.56 18.74
CA GLN A 135 5.09 6.19 19.23
C GLN A 135 4.98 4.68 19.37
N ALA A 136 4.30 4.23 20.43
CA ALA A 136 4.01 2.81 20.61
C ALA A 136 2.85 2.36 19.72
N GLY A 137 2.86 1.10 19.31
CA GLY A 137 1.75 0.50 18.56
C GLY A 137 0.56 0.28 19.47
N THR A 138 -0.55 0.95 19.19
CA THR A 138 -1.79 0.85 19.98
C THR A 138 -2.98 0.64 19.06
N ALA A 139 -4.08 0.09 19.60
CA ALA A 139 -5.32 -0.05 18.86
C ALA A 139 -5.92 1.31 18.43
N GLU A 140 -5.63 2.38 19.17
CA GLU A 140 -6.07 3.74 18.84
C GLU A 140 -5.36 4.29 17.58
N PHE A 141 -4.10 3.90 17.37
CA PHE A 141 -3.35 4.27 16.16
C PHE A 141 -3.61 3.36 14.97
N MET A 142 -4.38 2.29 15.15
CA MET A 142 -4.79 1.44 14.04
C MET A 142 -5.83 2.17 13.18
N ALA A 143 -5.65 2.15 11.86
CA ALA A 143 -6.64 2.66 10.92
C ALA A 143 -7.96 1.89 11.11
N PRO A 144 -9.13 2.57 11.08
CA PRO A 144 -10.40 1.94 11.40
C PRO A 144 -10.97 1.10 10.24
N LYS A 145 -10.14 0.39 9.48
CA LYS A 145 -10.59 -0.57 8.47
C LYS A 145 -11.11 -1.82 9.16
N GLN A 146 -12.31 -2.28 8.77
CA GLN A 146 -13.01 -3.37 9.45
C GLN A 146 -12.15 -4.63 9.58
N ARG A 147 -11.38 -4.95 8.52
CA ARG A 147 -10.49 -6.11 8.50
C ARG A 147 -9.41 -6.08 9.60
N TYR A 148 -8.91 -4.91 9.97
CA TYR A 148 -7.83 -4.82 10.95
C TYR A 148 -8.32 -5.14 12.36
N GLY A 149 -9.59 -4.84 12.69
CA GLY A 149 -10.22 -5.28 13.94
C GLY A 149 -10.31 -6.80 14.05
N ALA A 150 -10.75 -7.46 12.97
CA ALA A 150 -10.81 -8.93 12.93
C ALA A 150 -9.43 -9.59 13.03
N ILE A 151 -8.40 -9.01 12.40
CA ILE A 151 -7.02 -9.51 12.50
C ILE A 151 -6.47 -9.30 13.91
N LEU A 152 -6.75 -8.16 14.55
CA LEU A 152 -6.37 -7.90 15.94
C LEU A 152 -7.02 -8.90 16.90
N GLU A 153 -8.29 -9.26 16.68
CA GLU A 153 -8.98 -10.29 17.45
C GLU A 153 -8.32 -11.67 17.29
N ALA A 154 -7.93 -12.03 16.06
CA ALA A 154 -7.35 -13.33 15.74
C ALA A 154 -5.89 -13.49 16.20
N LEU A 155 -5.07 -12.45 16.04
CA LEU A 155 -3.63 -12.49 16.32
C LEU A 155 -3.26 -11.89 17.68
N GLY A 156 -4.14 -11.10 18.28
CA GLY A 156 -3.88 -10.38 19.52
C GLY A 156 -2.89 -9.22 19.35
N PRO A 157 -2.32 -8.71 20.47
CA PRO A 157 -1.53 -7.47 20.48
C PRO A 157 -0.30 -7.45 19.57
N ILE A 158 0.21 -8.60 19.12
CA ILE A 158 1.33 -8.65 18.17
C ILE A 158 1.00 -7.94 16.85
N TRP A 159 -0.28 -7.91 16.46
CA TRP A 159 -0.75 -7.21 15.28
C TRP A 159 -0.50 -5.69 15.34
N LEU A 160 -0.43 -5.11 16.55
CA LEU A 160 -0.24 -3.67 16.72
C LEU A 160 1.14 -3.19 16.27
N TRP A 161 2.12 -4.07 16.09
CA TRP A 161 3.42 -3.70 15.50
C TRP A 161 3.28 -3.18 14.07
N PHE A 162 2.30 -3.68 13.31
CA PHE A 162 2.05 -3.23 11.94
C PHE A 162 1.49 -1.80 11.87
N THR A 163 1.03 -1.24 13.00
CA THR A 163 0.67 0.19 13.06
C THR A 163 1.88 1.13 12.98
N LEU A 164 3.09 0.58 13.16
CA LEU A 164 4.33 1.36 13.21
C LEU A 164 5.23 1.12 12.00
N THR A 165 5.16 -0.05 11.39
CA THR A 165 6.09 -0.42 10.32
C THR A 165 5.80 0.34 9.03
N ALA A 166 6.84 0.50 8.24
CA ALA A 166 6.79 0.94 6.87
C ALA A 166 7.79 0.11 6.06
N SER A 167 7.52 -0.10 4.78
CA SER A 167 8.35 -0.93 3.92
C SER A 167 8.46 -0.36 2.50
N ASP A 168 9.41 -0.88 1.75
CA ASP A 168 9.60 -0.54 0.33
C ASP A 168 9.73 -1.86 -0.44
N GLN A 169 8.79 -2.08 -1.33
CA GLN A 169 8.48 -3.35 -1.94
C GLN A 169 8.52 -3.20 -3.45
N VAL A 170 9.13 -4.16 -4.14
CA VAL A 170 9.19 -4.17 -5.59
C VAL A 170 8.51 -5.43 -6.10
N HIS A 171 7.59 -5.25 -7.05
CA HIS A 171 6.81 -6.32 -7.66
C HIS A 171 7.31 -6.53 -9.08
N ILE A 172 7.77 -7.74 -9.39
CA ILE A 172 8.34 -8.07 -10.70
C ILE A 172 7.44 -9.11 -11.36
N ASP A 173 7.04 -8.88 -12.61
CA ASP A 173 6.27 -9.89 -13.34
C ASP A 173 7.14 -11.10 -13.71
N VAL A 174 6.52 -12.28 -13.67
CA VAL A 174 7.18 -13.56 -13.94
C VAL A 174 6.42 -14.24 -15.06
N ASN A 175 7.15 -14.92 -15.96
CA ASN A 175 6.51 -15.61 -17.06
C ASN A 175 6.06 -17.00 -16.61
N ARG A 176 5.00 -17.52 -17.22
CA ARG A 176 4.46 -18.84 -16.83
C ARG A 176 5.47 -19.98 -16.92
N GLU A 177 6.42 -19.87 -17.84
CA GLU A 177 7.40 -20.92 -18.17
C GLU A 177 8.80 -20.67 -17.57
N LYS A 178 9.00 -19.62 -16.75
CA LYS A 178 10.31 -19.24 -16.20
C LYS A 178 10.26 -18.83 -14.75
#